data_AF-A0A497G2X9-F1
#
_entry.id   AF-A0A497G2X9-F1
#
_cell.length_a   1.000
_cell.length_b   1.000
_cell.length_c   1.000
_cell.angle_alpha   90.00
_cell.angle_beta   90.00
_cell.angle_gamma   90.00
#
_symmetry.space_group_name_H-M   'P 1'
#
loop_
_entity.id
_entity.type
_entity.pdbx_description
1 polymer ?
#
loop_
_entity_poly.entity_id
_entity_poly.type
_entity_poly.pdbx_seq_one_letter_code
_entity_poly.pdbx_strand_id
1 'polypeptide(L)'
;MLSEDKRPVDSQEEDLSRIYDLMNRVSYFLRNNGIDHKVYLSFILDDQSYLFVVVEVDRKFREKLRALSEDLRTLFYGSEVKGVSLIIDYR
;
A
#
# COMPACT_ATOMS: atom_id res chain seq x y z
N MET A 1 37.14 6.68 -10.53
CA MET A 1 36.10 5.88 -11.20
C MET A 1 34.95 5.76 -10.22
N LEU A 2 33.83 6.41 -10.51
CA LEU A 2 32.60 6.29 -9.72
C LEU A 2 31.94 4.99 -10.14
N SER A 3 31.75 4.08 -9.18
CA SER A 3 30.97 2.87 -9.38
C SER A 3 29.51 3.27 -9.58
N GLU A 4 29.01 3.14 -10.80
CA GLU A 4 27.57 3.20 -11.07
C GLU A 4 26.91 2.07 -10.27
N ASP A 5 26.11 2.46 -9.28
CA ASP A 5 25.29 1.57 -8.48
C ASP A 5 24.16 1.03 -9.38
N LYS A 6 24.50 0.01 -10.19
CA LYS A 6 23.56 -0.72 -11.03
C LYS A 6 22.76 -1.67 -10.14
N ARG A 7 21.71 -1.16 -9.48
CA ARG A 7 20.57 -2.00 -9.14
C ARG A 7 20.02 -2.56 -10.47
N PRO A 8 19.91 -3.89 -10.64
CA PRO A 8 19.43 -4.46 -11.89
C PRO A 8 18.02 -3.92 -12.16
N VAL A 9 17.81 -3.36 -13.35
CA VAL A 9 16.55 -2.72 -13.77
C VAL A 9 15.35 -3.68 -13.61
N ASP A 10 15.60 -4.97 -13.77
CA ASP A 10 14.61 -6.05 -13.58
C ASP A 10 14.04 -6.11 -12.15
N SER A 11 14.81 -5.73 -11.12
CA SER A 11 14.33 -5.83 -9.73
C SER A 11 13.35 -4.72 -9.36
N GLN A 12 13.47 -3.53 -9.97
CA GLN A 12 12.60 -2.39 -9.63
C GLN A 12 11.22 -2.49 -10.30
N GLU A 13 11.16 -3.01 -11.52
CA GLU A 13 9.90 -3.25 -12.22
C GLU A 13 9.11 -4.38 -11.54
N GLU A 14 9.81 -5.44 -11.10
CA GLU A 14 9.22 -6.53 -10.33
C GLU A 14 8.68 -6.04 -8.97
N ASP A 15 9.40 -5.17 -8.27
CA ASP A 15 8.96 -4.58 -7.00
C ASP A 15 7.70 -3.71 -7.16
N LEU A 16 7.63 -2.88 -8.21
CA LEU A 16 6.45 -2.06 -8.49
C LEU A 16 5.23 -2.91 -8.87
N SER A 17 5.40 -3.93 -9.71
CA SER A 17 4.30 -4.85 -10.07
C SER A 17 3.69 -5.48 -8.82
N ARG A 18 4.53 -5.96 -7.89
CA ARG A 18 4.07 -6.57 -6.64
C ARG A 18 3.34 -5.57 -5.74
N ILE A 19 3.76 -4.30 -5.71
CA ILE A 19 3.05 -3.23 -4.99
C ILE A 19 1.66 -3.01 -5.60
N TYR A 20 1.54 -2.95 -6.93
CA TYR A 20 0.23 -2.79 -7.59
C TYR A 20 -0.69 -3.99 -7.31
N ASP A 21 -0.16 -5.21 -7.30
CA ASP A 21 -0.94 -6.39 -6.93
C ASP A 21 -1.43 -6.33 -5.48
N LEU A 22 -0.58 -5.87 -4.56
CA LEU A 22 -0.97 -5.63 -3.17
C LEU A 22 -2.08 -4.58 -3.07
N MET A 23 -1.96 -3.46 -3.80
CA MET A 23 -2.99 -2.40 -3.85
C MET A 23 -4.32 -2.94 -4.38
N ASN A 24 -4.28 -3.76 -5.44
CA ASN A 24 -5.48 -4.40 -6.00
C ASN A 24 -6.14 -5.34 -5.00
N ARG A 25 -5.37 -6.14 -4.27
CA ARG A 25 -5.88 -7.05 -3.23
C ARG A 25 -6.52 -6.28 -2.08
N VAL A 26 -5.90 -5.19 -1.61
CA VAL A 26 -6.48 -4.29 -0.60
C VAL A 26 -7.78 -3.70 -1.12
N SER A 27 -7.80 -3.19 -2.35
CA SER A 27 -9.01 -2.61 -2.94
C SER A 27 -10.14 -3.64 -3.03
N TYR A 28 -9.82 -4.86 -3.47
CA TYR A 28 -10.77 -5.95 -3.55
C TYR A 28 -11.34 -6.34 -2.18
N PHE A 29 -10.49 -6.45 -1.16
CA PHE A 29 -10.91 -6.72 0.21
C PHE A 29 -11.91 -5.67 0.74
N LEU A 30 -11.62 -4.39 0.55
CA LEU A 30 -12.48 -3.30 1.01
C LEU A 30 -13.80 -3.26 0.23
N ARG A 31 -13.77 -3.48 -1.08
CA ARG A 31 -14.96 -3.53 -1.92
C ARG A 31 -15.89 -4.68 -1.53
N ASN A 32 -15.35 -5.87 -1.28
CA ASN A 32 -16.14 -7.03 -0.84
C ASN A 32 -16.76 -6.83 0.54
N ASN A 33 -16.14 -6.00 1.37
CA ASN A 33 -16.71 -5.56 2.62
C ASN A 33 -17.63 -4.34 2.45
N GLY A 34 -17.98 -3.91 1.23
CA GLY A 34 -18.89 -2.79 1.00
C GLY A 34 -18.38 -1.48 1.60
N ILE A 35 -17.08 -1.22 1.47
CA ILE A 35 -16.43 0.04 1.82
C ILE A 35 -16.04 0.72 0.51
N ASP A 36 -16.61 1.90 0.26
CA ASP A 36 -16.19 2.75 -0.86
C ASP A 36 -14.88 3.45 -0.49
N HIS A 37 -13.91 3.42 -1.41
CA HIS A 37 -12.53 3.80 -1.12
C HIS A 37 -11.74 4.11 -2.40
N LYS A 38 -10.58 4.75 -2.22
CA LYS A 38 -9.53 4.83 -3.25
C LYS A 38 -8.24 4.27 -2.68
N VAL A 39 -7.49 3.52 -3.50
CA VAL A 39 -6.15 3.03 -3.16
C VAL A 39 -5.15 3.65 -4.12
N TYR A 40 -4.11 4.27 -3.60
CA TYR A 40 -3.05 4.84 -4.43
C TYR A 40 -1.68 4.75 -3.72
N LEU A 41 -0.63 4.77 -4.53
CA LEU A 41 0.74 4.84 -4.03
C LEU A 41 1.11 6.31 -3.79
N SER A 42 1.72 6.58 -2.66
CA SER A 42 2.25 7.88 -2.26
C SER A 42 3.68 7.73 -1.79
N PHE A 43 4.45 8.80 -1.83
CA PHE A 43 5.81 8.85 -1.30
C PHE A 43 6.01 10.14 -0.52
N ILE A 44 6.77 10.06 0.57
CA ILE A 44 7.27 11.25 1.27
C ILE A 44 8.72 11.43 0.84
N LEU A 45 9.02 12.60 0.27
CA LEU A 45 10.39 13.01 -0.03
C LEU A 45 11.04 13.46 1.30
N ASP A 46 11.75 12.53 1.92
CA ASP A 46 12.67 12.74 3.04
C ASP A 46 13.98 12.00 2.72
N ASP A 47 15.01 12.12 3.56
CA ASP A 47 16.35 11.57 3.36
C ASP A 47 16.36 10.04 3.09
N GLN A 48 15.27 9.32 3.44
CA GLN A 48 15.12 7.88 3.17
C GLN A 48 14.01 7.52 2.17
N SER A 49 13.25 8.49 1.63
CA SER A 49 12.13 8.29 0.69
C SER A 49 11.22 7.09 1.02
N TYR A 50 10.17 7.31 1.83
CA TYR A 50 9.25 6.24 2.23
C TYR A 50 8.08 6.08 1.25
N LEU A 51 7.81 4.85 0.82
CA LEU A 51 6.64 4.48 0.02
C LEU A 51 5.46 4.11 0.90
N PHE A 52 4.28 4.59 0.52
CA PHE A 52 3.03 4.36 1.23
C PHE A 52 1.92 3.93 0.27
N VAL A 53 1.24 2.83 0.59
CA VAL A 53 -0.09 2.58 0.04
C VAL A 53 -1.07 3.33 0.91
N VAL A 54 -1.78 4.28 0.30
CA VAL A 54 -2.81 5.08 0.95
C VAL A 54 -4.17 4.51 0.58
N VAL A 55 -4.98 4.24 1.60
CA VAL A 55 -6.40 3.92 1.47
C VAL A 55 -7.19 5.12 1.95
N GLU A 56 -7.76 5.86 1.00
CA GLU A 56 -8.68 6.98 1.26
C GLU A 56 -10.10 6.44 1.39
N VAL A 57 -10.77 6.74 2.50
CA VAL A 57 -12.10 6.23 2.84
C VAL A 57 -12.94 7.37 3.42
N ASP A 58 -14.22 7.41 3.10
CA ASP A 58 -15.18 8.32 3.75
C ASP A 58 -15.30 7.98 5.26
N ARG A 59 -15.28 9.01 6.11
CA ARG A 59 -15.43 8.89 7.57
C ARG A 59 -16.60 8.02 8.02
N LYS A 60 -17.69 7.93 7.25
CA LYS A 60 -18.84 7.07 7.59
C LYS A 60 -18.48 5.59 7.71
N PHE A 61 -17.40 5.14 7.06
CA PHE A 61 -16.94 3.75 7.13
C PHE A 61 -15.95 3.49 8.26
N ARG A 62 -15.60 4.49 9.09
CA ARG A 62 -14.57 4.37 10.14
C ARG A 62 -14.78 3.17 11.07
N GLU A 63 -15.98 3.00 11.61
CA GLU A 63 -16.25 1.88 12.54
C GLU A 63 -16.19 0.53 11.83
N LYS A 64 -16.63 0.46 10.57
CA LYS A 64 -16.57 -0.75 9.75
C LYS A 64 -15.13 -1.12 9.43
N LEU A 65 -14.31 -0.15 9.05
CA LEU A 65 -12.88 -0.35 8.78
C LEU A 65 -12.12 -0.73 10.07
N ARG A 66 -12.51 -0.16 11.22
CA ARG A 66 -11.96 -0.52 12.52
C ARG A 66 -12.21 -1.99 12.85
N ALA A 67 -13.43 -2.49 12.60
CA ALA A 67 -13.76 -3.89 12.78
C ALA A 67 -12.94 -4.84 11.89
N LEU A 68 -12.53 -4.37 10.70
CA LEU A 68 -11.74 -5.14 9.73
C LEU A 68 -10.23 -4.86 9.80
N SER A 69 -9.78 -4.08 10.79
CA SER A 69 -8.42 -3.55 10.81
C SER A 69 -7.35 -4.63 10.92
N GLU A 70 -7.61 -5.71 11.65
CA GLU A 70 -6.69 -6.84 11.80
C GLU A 70 -6.57 -7.65 10.50
N ASP A 71 -7.69 -7.93 9.84
CA ASP A 71 -7.72 -8.62 8.54
C ASP A 71 -7.00 -7.80 7.47
N LEU A 72 -7.25 -6.49 7.43
CA LEU A 72 -6.59 -5.58 6.50
C LEU A 72 -5.07 -5.52 6.75
N ARG A 73 -4.65 -5.49 8.02
CA ARG A 73 -3.23 -5.52 8.39
C ARG A 73 -2.58 -6.85 8.02
N THR A 74 -3.27 -7.96 8.24
CA THR A 74 -2.79 -9.31 7.88
C THR A 74 -2.65 -9.44 6.37
N LEU A 75 -3.63 -8.96 5.60
CA LEU A 75 -3.56 -8.90 4.14
C LEU A 75 -2.36 -8.09 3.67
N PHE A 76 -2.11 -6.93 4.29
CA PHE A 76 -1.07 -6.00 3.87
C PHE A 76 0.34 -6.45 4.27
N TYR A 77 0.55 -6.63 5.58
CA TYR A 77 1.86 -6.96 6.16
C TYR A 77 2.20 -8.45 6.09
N GLY A 78 1.22 -9.31 5.81
CA GLY A 78 1.46 -10.71 5.44
C GLY A 78 1.86 -10.91 3.98
N SER A 79 1.92 -9.84 3.18
CA SER A 79 2.45 -9.91 1.82
C SER A 79 3.98 -9.99 1.82
N GLU A 80 4.56 -10.49 0.73
CA GLU A 80 6.02 -10.54 0.56
C GLU A 80 6.63 -9.17 0.20
N VAL A 81 5.79 -8.15 0.01
CA VAL A 81 6.19 -6.79 -0.38
C VAL A 81 6.80 -6.08 0.82
N LYS A 82 8.07 -5.68 0.72
CA LYS A 82 8.81 -4.95 1.76
C LYS A 82 9.02 -3.49 1.37
N GLY A 83 9.31 -2.64 2.35
CA GLY A 83 9.64 -1.23 2.12
C GLY A 83 8.45 -0.32 1.79
N VAL A 84 7.22 -0.82 1.96
CA VAL A 84 5.99 -0.05 1.79
C VAL A 84 5.15 -0.11 3.06
N SER A 85 4.53 1.02 3.43
CA SER A 85 3.67 1.13 4.62
C SER A 85 2.22 1.42 4.24
N LEU A 86 1.28 1.02 5.10
CA LEU A 86 -0.15 1.28 4.91
C LEU A 86 -0.57 2.55 5.66
N ILE A 87 -1.22 3.48 4.96
CA ILE A 87 -1.89 4.64 5.55
C ILE A 87 -3.39 4.55 5.27
N ILE A 88 -4.20 4.89 6.27
CA ILE A 88 -5.65 5.03 6.12
C ILE A 88 -6.00 6.50 6.31
N ASP A 89 -6.53 7.14 5.27
CA ASP A 89 -6.98 8.53 5.28
C ASP A 89 -8.51 8.58 5.36
N TYR A 90 -9.05 9.24 6.39
CA TYR A 90 -10.49 9.39 6.60
C TYR A 90 -10.95 10.80 6.24
N ARG A 91 -11.63 10.94 5.09
CA ARG A 91 -12.19 12.21 4.62
C ARG A 91 -13.59 12.48 5.17
#